data_AF-A0AAX7VY66-F1
#
_entry.id   AF-A0AAX7VY66-F1
#
_cell.length_a   1.000
_cell.length_b   1.000
_cell.length_c   1.000
_cell.angle_alpha   90.00
_cell.angle_beta   90.00
_cell.angle_gamma   90.00
#
_symmetry.space_group_name_H-M   'P 1'
#
loop_
_entity.id
_entity.type
_entity.pdbx_description
1 polymer ?
#
loop_
_entity_poly.entity_id
_entity_poly.type
_entity_poly.pdbx_seq_one_letter_code
_entity_poly.pdbx_strand_id
1 'polypeptide(L)'
;MLRNTNQALFCCIHIKVVPFSFAGEIRKFAVKEMGTPDVRIDTRLNKAVWSKGVRNVPYRIRVRLSRKRNEDEDSPNKLYTLVTYVPVTTCKGLQTVNVDEN
;
A
#
# COMPACT_ATOMS: atom_id res chain seq x y z
N MET A 1 -4.15 24.31 -4.20
CA MET A 1 -3.29 23.14 -3.91
C MET A 1 -4.09 21.89 -4.27
N LEU A 2 -3.98 21.45 -5.52
CA LEU A 2 -4.79 20.34 -6.05
C LEU A 2 -4.31 19.03 -5.40
N ARG A 3 -5.08 18.53 -4.43
CA ARG A 3 -4.97 17.14 -3.96
C ARG A 3 -5.45 16.26 -5.10
N ASN A 4 -4.54 15.97 -6.04
CA ASN A 4 -4.84 15.26 -7.28
C ASN A 4 -5.62 13.99 -6.97
N THR A 5 -6.78 13.85 -7.61
CA THR A 5 -7.78 12.83 -7.30
C THR A 5 -7.36 11.41 -7.67
N ASN A 6 -6.19 11.25 -8.32
CA ASN A 6 -5.68 10.03 -8.96
C ASN A 6 -4.29 9.60 -8.48
N GLN A 7 -3.89 9.90 -7.24
CA GLN A 7 -2.48 9.70 -6.85
C GLN A 7 -2.13 8.23 -6.61
N ALA A 8 -1.39 7.64 -7.55
CA ALA A 8 -0.64 6.42 -7.33
C ALA A 8 0.71 6.75 -6.68
N LEU A 9 0.74 6.75 -5.35
CA LEU A 9 1.94 7.01 -4.55
C LEU A 9 2.80 5.74 -4.46
N PHE A 10 4.04 5.82 -4.91
CA PHE A 10 5.05 4.82 -4.62
C PHE A 10 5.75 5.16 -3.30
N CYS A 11 5.39 4.49 -2.21
CA CYS A 11 6.05 4.70 -0.91
C CYS A 11 6.80 3.45 -0.45
N CYS A 12 7.93 3.66 0.23
CA CYS A 12 8.65 2.61 0.93
C CYS A 12 8.09 2.49 2.35
N ILE A 13 7.37 1.42 2.64
CA ILE A 13 6.87 1.13 3.99
C ILE A 13 8.00 0.48 4.80
N HIS A 14 8.24 0.99 6.00
CA HIS A 14 9.19 0.39 6.95
C HIS A 14 8.45 -0.64 7.81
N ILE A 15 8.89 -1.89 7.76
CA ILE A 15 8.31 -2.99 8.52
C ILE A 15 9.11 -3.14 9.80
N LYS A 16 8.56 -2.75 10.94
CA LYS A 16 9.29 -2.73 12.22
C LYS A 16 9.24 -4.06 12.96
N VAL A 17 8.13 -4.81 12.89
CA VAL A 17 7.94 -6.09 13.60
C VAL A 17 6.90 -6.94 12.87
N VAL A 18 7.10 -8.25 12.63
CA VAL A 18 6.01 -9.13 12.16
C VAL A 18 6.11 -10.54 12.73
N PRO A 19 5.05 -10.98 13.44
CA PRO A 19 4.32 -12.13 12.90
C PRO A 19 2.83 -11.86 12.55
N PHE A 20 2.11 -10.97 13.26
CA PHE A 20 0.64 -10.81 13.04
C PHE A 20 0.19 -9.40 12.60
N SER A 21 0.98 -8.36 12.90
CA SER A 21 0.53 -6.96 12.77
C SER A 21 0.85 -6.27 11.43
N PHE A 22 1.47 -6.97 10.47
CA PHE A 22 1.88 -6.40 9.18
C PHE A 22 0.73 -5.71 8.43
N ALA A 23 -0.41 -6.40 8.30
CA ALA A 23 -1.58 -5.85 7.64
C ALA A 23 -2.14 -4.62 8.39
N GLY A 24 -2.05 -4.61 9.72
CA GLY A 24 -2.50 -3.49 10.54
C GLY A 24 -1.65 -2.24 10.35
N GLU A 25 -0.32 -2.38 10.30
CA GLU A 25 0.59 -1.25 10.05
C GLU A 25 0.39 -0.64 8.66
N ILE A 26 0.21 -1.48 7.63
CA ILE A 26 -0.07 -1.00 6.28
C ILE A 26 -1.41 -0.27 6.22
N ARG A 27 -2.45 -0.81 6.87
CA ARG A 27 -3.76 -0.15 6.93
C ARG A 27 -3.64 1.23 7.57
N LYS A 28 -2.96 1.34 8.72
CA LYS A 28 -2.71 2.64 9.38
C LYS A 28 -1.96 3.62 8.46
N PHE A 29 -0.96 3.13 7.73
CA PHE A 29 -0.22 3.95 6.77
C PHE A 29 -1.10 4.43 5.61
N ALA A 30 -1.86 3.54 4.99
CA ALA A 30 -2.75 3.86 3.89
C ALA A 30 -3.88 4.83 4.30
N VAL A 31 -4.45 4.65 5.50
CA VAL A 31 -5.45 5.58 6.06
C VAL A 31 -4.86 6.97 6.26
N LYS A 32 -3.61 7.07 6.74
CA LYS A 32 -2.94 8.35 6.98
C LYS A 32 -2.67 9.12 5.68
N GLU A 33 -2.16 8.44 4.66
CA GLU A 33 -1.77 9.09 3.39
C GLU A 33 -2.98 9.35 2.47
N MET A 34 -3.91 8.39 2.37
CA MET A 34 -5.02 8.45 1.40
C MET A 34 -6.36 8.91 2.00
N GLY A 35 -6.48 8.93 3.34
CA GLY A 35 -7.69 9.37 4.04
C GLY A 35 -8.91 8.45 3.88
N THR A 36 -8.73 7.23 3.36
CA THR A 36 -9.82 6.26 3.16
C THR A 36 -9.80 5.19 4.26
N PRO A 37 -10.93 4.89 4.92
CA PRO A 37 -10.99 3.83 5.93
C PRO A 37 -10.96 2.42 5.31
N ASP A 38 -11.49 2.26 4.09
CA ASP A 38 -11.42 0.98 3.36
C ASP A 38 -10.09 0.83 2.62
N VAL A 39 -9.31 -0.16 3.05
CA VAL A 39 -7.99 -0.49 2.51
C VAL A 39 -7.95 -1.97 2.15
N ARG A 40 -7.72 -2.24 0.87
CA ARG A 40 -7.63 -3.58 0.29
C ARG A 40 -6.17 -3.89 -0.01
N ILE A 41 -5.66 -4.98 0.58
CA ILE A 41 -4.27 -5.42 0.39
C ILE A 41 -4.26 -6.50 -0.70
N ASP A 42 -3.47 -6.28 -1.75
CA ASP A 42 -3.28 -7.29 -2.79
C ASP A 42 -2.57 -8.53 -2.23
N THR A 43 -3.03 -9.71 -2.65
CA THR A 43 -2.42 -11.00 -2.36
C THR A 43 -0.95 -11.06 -2.79
N ARG A 44 -0.56 -10.34 -3.85
CA ARG A 44 0.83 -10.27 -4.31
C ARG A 44 1.76 -9.66 -3.27
N LEU A 45 1.29 -8.63 -2.56
CA LEU A 45 2.04 -8.03 -1.46
C LEU A 45 2.26 -9.03 -0.34
N ASN A 46 1.22 -9.78 0.02
CA ASN A 46 1.31 -10.81 1.04
C ASN A 46 2.34 -11.88 0.63
N LYS A 47 2.25 -12.41 -0.60
CA LYS A 47 3.22 -13.40 -1.12
C LYS A 47 4.66 -12.88 -1.11
N ALA A 48 4.87 -11.61 -1.49
CA ALA A 48 6.21 -11.02 -1.51
C ALA A 48 6.82 -10.91 -0.10
N VAL A 49 6.01 -10.55 0.90
CA VAL A 49 6.43 -10.45 2.31
C VAL A 49 6.82 -11.81 2.85
N TRP A 50 6.01 -12.83 2.58
CA TRP A 50 6.21 -14.20 3.09
C TRP A 50 7.13 -15.06 2.22
N SER A 51 7.63 -14.54 1.09
CA SER A 51 8.48 -15.29 0.14
C SER A 51 9.77 -15.83 0.76
N LYS A 52 10.31 -15.12 1.76
CA LYS A 52 11.55 -15.49 2.48
C LYS A 52 11.29 -16.22 3.81
N GLY A 53 10.02 -16.54 4.10
CA GLY A 53 9.59 -17.14 5.36
C GLY A 53 9.48 -16.15 6.53
N VAL A 54 8.98 -16.64 7.67
CA VAL A 54 8.65 -15.83 8.86
C VAL A 54 9.88 -15.20 9.52
N ARG A 55 11.05 -15.84 9.41
CA ARG A 55 12.29 -15.38 10.08
C ARG A 55 13.01 -14.27 9.33
N ASN A 56 12.84 -14.15 8.01
CA ASN A 56 13.63 -13.25 7.18
C ASN A 56 12.75 -12.27 6.39
N VAL A 57 11.83 -11.62 7.10
CA VAL A 57 10.92 -10.61 6.54
C VAL A 57 11.73 -9.40 6.05
N PRO A 58 11.47 -8.86 4.85
CA PRO A 58 12.15 -7.66 4.37
C PRO A 58 11.83 -6.44 5.26
N TYR A 59 12.85 -5.68 5.66
CA TYR A 59 12.70 -4.46 6.47
C TYR A 59 11.97 -3.31 5.76
N ARG A 60 12.04 -3.28 4.42
CA ARG A 60 11.43 -2.22 3.60
C ARG A 60 10.80 -2.84 2.37
N ILE A 61 9.58 -2.43 2.05
CA ILE A 61 8.87 -2.85 0.84
C ILE A 61 8.38 -1.62 0.09
N ARG A 62 8.56 -1.63 -1.23
CA ARG A 62 7.98 -0.65 -2.13
C ARG A 62 6.56 -1.04 -2.47
N VAL A 63 5.64 -0.12 -2.25
CA VAL A 63 4.21 -0.34 -2.40
C VAL A 63 3.62 0.80 -3.22
N ARG A 64 2.67 0.47 -4.09
CA ARG A 64 1.85 1.44 -4.81
C ARG A 64 0.46 1.48 -4.16
N LEU A 65 0.07 2.66 -3.69
CA LEU A 65 -1.28 2.95 -3.21
C LEU A 65 -2.09 3.50 -4.36
N SER A 66 -3.23 2.91 -4.68
CA SER A 66 -4.13 3.42 -5.74
C SER A 66 -5.51 3.61 -5.15
N ARG A 67 -6.06 4.82 -5.22
CA ARG A 67 -7.42 5.11 -4.75
C ARG A 67 -8.40 4.95 -5.90
N LYS A 68 -9.35 4.05 -5.76
CA LYS A 68 -10.38 3.77 -6.77
C LYS A 68 -11.77 4.02 -6.20
N ARG A 69 -12.72 4.36 -7.07
CA ARG A 69 -14.14 4.40 -6.71
C ARG A 69 -14.65 2.98 -6.58
N ASN A 70 -15.48 2.74 -5.57
CA ASN A 70 -16.17 1.48 -5.48
C ASN A 70 -17.39 1.48 -6.41
N GLU A 71 -17.61 0.37 -7.09
CA GLU A 71 -18.80 0.17 -7.95
C GLU A 71 -19.93 -0.53 -7.17
N ASP A 72 -19.63 -1.13 -6.01
CA ASP A 72 -20.61 -1.78 -5.16
C ASP A 72 -21.48 -0.75 -4.42
N GLU A 73 -22.77 -0.71 -4.78
CA GLU A 73 -23.78 0.20 -4.22
C GLU A 73 -24.05 -0.05 -2.72
N ASP A 74 -23.78 -1.27 -2.23
CA ASP A 74 -23.99 -1.68 -0.83
C ASP A 74 -22.87 -1.28 0.13
N SER A 75 -21.76 -0.71 -0.37
CA SER A 75 -20.63 -0.35 0.48
C SER A 75 -20.81 1.05 1.11
N PRO A 76 -20.57 1.21 2.44
CA PRO A 76 -20.68 2.53 3.08
C PRO A 76 -19.60 3.51 2.61
N ASN A 77 -18.53 3.01 1.98
CA ASN A 77 -17.39 3.78 1.53
C ASN A 77 -17.36 3.86 -0.01
N LYS A 78 -17.57 5.07 -0.55
CA LYS A 78 -17.50 5.34 -2.00
C LYS A 78 -16.12 5.16 -2.61
N LEU A 79 -15.07 5.17 -1.78
CA LEU A 79 -13.67 5.10 -2.19
C LEU A 79 -12.96 4.01 -1.41
N TYR A 80 -12.17 3.21 -2.10
CA TYR A 80 -11.25 2.26 -1.48
C TYR A 80 -9.83 2.50 -1.96
N THR A 81 -8.86 2.19 -1.09
CA THR A 81 -7.45 2.19 -1.47
C THR A 81 -6.99 0.77 -1.71
N LEU A 82 -6.53 0.49 -2.93
CA LEU A 82 -5.87 -0.75 -3.29
C LEU A 82 -4.36 -0.60 -3.09
N VAL A 83 -3.80 -1.53 -2.30
CA VAL A 83 -2.38 -1.59 -1.99
C VAL A 83 -1.74 -2.70 -2.81
N THR A 84 -0.85 -2.33 -3.74
CA THR A 84 -0.19 -3.27 -4.65
C THR A 84 1.31 -3.31 -4.43
N TYR A 85 1.90 -4.49 -4.61
CA TYR A 85 3.35 -4.68 -4.53
C TYR A 85 4.02 -4.25 -5.82
N VAL A 86 5.16 -3.57 -5.69
CA VAL A 86 5.99 -3.16 -6.82
C VAL A 86 7.31 -3.90 -6.72
N PRO A 87 7.64 -4.78 -7.68
CA PRO A 87 8.92 -5.46 -7.68
C PRO A 87 10.04 -4.46 -7.94
N VAL A 88 10.93 -4.30 -6.96
CA VAL A 88 12.11 -3.45 -7.07
C VAL A 88 13.30 -4.20 -6.50
N THR A 89 14.45 -4.09 -7.16
CA THR A 89 15.71 -4.72 -6.74
C THR A 89 16.28 -4.06 -5.49
N THR A 90 16.20 -2.73 -5.37
CA THR A 90 16.67 -1.96 -4.21
C THR A 90 15.68 -0.88 -3.78
N CYS A 91 15.39 -0.82 -2.48
CA CYS A 91 14.52 0.21 -1.90
C CYS A 91 15.29 1.41 -1.31
N LYS A 92 16.61 1.48 -1.51
CA LYS A 92 17.47 2.56 -1.00
C LYS A 92 17.42 3.76 -1.96
N GLY A 93 17.22 4.96 -1.42
CA GLY A 93 17.24 6.21 -2.20
C GLY A 93 15.95 6.55 -2.96
N LEU A 94 14.96 5.67 -2.98
CA LEU A 94 13.68 5.93 -3.66
C LEU A 94 12.77 6.82 -2.82
N GLN A 95 12.49 8.02 -3.30
CA GLN A 95 11.53 8.96 -2.71
C GLN A 95 10.09 8.59 -3.08
N THR A 96 9.12 9.26 -2.46
CA THR A 96 7.72 9.17 -2.84
C THR A 96 7.49 9.80 -4.19
N VAL A 97 6.94 9.04 -5.14
CA VAL A 97 6.61 9.53 -6.48
C VAL A 97 5.10 9.42 -6.66
N ASN A 98 4.49 10.49 -7.13
CA ASN A 98 3.10 10.51 -7.56
C ASN A 98 3.05 10.02 -9.01
N VAL A 99 2.29 8.96 -9.26
CA VAL A 99 1.95 8.51 -10.59
C VAL A 99 0.51 8.94 -10.85
N ASP A 100 0.29 9.62 -11.97
CA ASP A 100 -1.05 9.88 -12.48
C ASP A 100 -1.48 8.68 -13.34
N GLU A 101 -2.70 8.17 -13.11
CA GLU A 101 -3.32 7.20 -14.02
C GLU A 101 -3.79 7.97 -15.26
N ASN A 102 -3.12 7.73 -16.40
CA ASN A 102 -3.49 8.25 -17.72
C ASN A 102 -4.55 7.37 -18.38
#